data_AF-A0A0C2G189-F1
#
_entry.id   AF-A0A0C2G189-F1
#
_cell.length_a   1.000
_cell.length_b   1.000
_cell.length_c   1.000
_cell.angle_alpha   90.00
_cell.angle_beta   90.00
_cell.angle_gamma   90.00
#
_symmetry.space_group_name_H-M   'P 1'
#
loop_
_entity.id
_entity.type
_entity.pdbx_description
1 polymer ?
#
loop_
_entity_poly.entity_id
_entity_poly.type
_entity_poly.pdbx_seq_one_letter_code
_entity_poly.pdbx_strand_id
1 'polypeptide(L)'
;MAVFSSWPINRWQNGNDRPAKVVFFKESKFQAKLVHLADKLYNLRDLERATPVGWDRRRVKEYFKWSKEVVAAMKGTNENLEMLLDDIINKHLA
;
A
#
# COMPACT_ATOMS: atom_id res chain seq x y z
N MET A 1 17.39 16.58 0.21
CA MET A 1 16.81 15.46 0.99
C MET A 1 15.62 14.94 0.21
N ALA A 2 15.78 13.77 -0.41
CA ALA A 2 14.74 13.21 -1.26
C ALA A 2 13.82 12.32 -0.43
N VAL A 3 12.55 12.72 -0.35
CA VAL A 3 11.48 11.99 0.34
C VAL A 3 11.11 10.77 -0.54
N PHE A 4 11.85 9.67 -0.38
CA PHE A 4 11.71 8.48 -1.24
C PHE A 4 10.71 7.43 -0.71
N SER A 5 10.01 7.67 0.40
CA SER A 5 9.34 6.58 1.13
C SER A 5 7.84 6.41 0.91
N SER A 6 7.14 7.38 0.32
CA SER A 6 5.72 7.25 0.00
C SER A 6 5.51 7.65 -1.45
N TRP A 7 5.16 6.67 -2.27
CA TRP A 7 4.65 6.99 -3.60
C TRP A 7 3.18 7.32 -3.41
N PRO A 8 2.78 8.60 -3.52
CA PRO A 8 1.36 8.94 -3.52
C PRO A 8 0.70 8.13 -4.63
N ILE A 9 -0.55 7.73 -4.41
CA ILE A 9 -1.38 6.98 -5.36
C ILE A 9 -1.27 7.52 -6.80
N ASN A 10 -1.09 8.84 -6.93
CA ASN A 10 -0.90 9.60 -8.17
C ASN A 10 0.36 9.25 -8.98
N ARG A 11 1.34 8.53 -8.41
CA ARG A 11 2.57 8.13 -9.09
C ARG A 11 2.57 6.65 -9.50
N TRP A 12 1.55 5.86 -9.16
CA TRP A 12 1.41 4.47 -9.64
C TRP A 12 0.97 4.50 -11.10
N GLN A 13 1.89 4.28 -12.04
CA GLN A 13 1.58 4.40 -13.47
C GLN A 13 1.11 3.10 -14.11
N ASN A 14 1.65 1.91 -13.74
CA ASN A 14 1.19 0.58 -14.18
C ASN A 14 1.89 -0.59 -13.44
N GLY A 15 1.41 -1.82 -13.65
CA GLY A 15 1.85 -3.07 -13.01
C GLY A 15 3.32 -3.52 -13.18
N ASN A 16 4.18 -2.74 -13.84
CA ASN A 16 5.61 -3.07 -14.00
C ASN A 16 6.48 -2.60 -12.81
N ASP A 17 5.95 -1.75 -11.92
CA ASP A 17 6.66 -1.26 -10.72
C ASP A 17 6.63 -2.24 -9.52
N ARG A 18 6.12 -3.46 -9.71
CA ARG A 18 5.78 -4.42 -8.65
C ARG A 18 6.98 -5.06 -7.91
N PRO A 19 8.01 -5.62 -8.58
CA PRO A 19 8.95 -6.51 -7.90
C PRO A 19 10.02 -5.80 -7.05
N ALA A 20 10.45 -4.59 -7.42
CA ALA A 20 11.57 -3.93 -6.74
C ALA A 20 11.25 -3.43 -5.32
N LYS A 21 9.98 -3.14 -5.01
CA LYS A 21 9.59 -2.52 -3.73
C LYS A 21 9.32 -3.49 -2.60
N VAL A 22 8.80 -4.69 -2.89
CA VAL A 22 8.52 -5.71 -1.87
C VAL A 22 9.81 -6.12 -1.14
N VAL A 23 10.91 -6.25 -1.88
CA VAL A 23 12.24 -6.55 -1.32
C VAL A 23 12.74 -5.42 -0.43
N PHE A 24 12.57 -4.16 -0.86
CA PHE A 24 12.98 -2.98 -0.08
C PHE A 24 12.27 -2.89 1.29
N PHE A 25 10.97 -3.17 1.35
CA PHE A 25 10.22 -3.11 2.60
C PHE A 25 10.61 -4.22 3.58
N LYS A 26 10.99 -5.40 3.08
CA LYS A 26 11.46 -6.50 3.92
C LYS A 26 12.70 -6.12 4.74
N GLU A 27 13.66 -5.44 4.11
CA GLU A 27 14.94 -5.04 4.71
C GLU A 27 14.90 -3.70 5.47
N SER A 28 13.74 -3.04 5.51
CA SER A 28 13.58 -1.77 6.21
C SER A 28 13.61 -1.93 7.74
N LYS A 29 14.19 -0.94 8.45
CA LYS A 29 14.17 -0.89 9.92
C LYS A 29 12.73 -0.86 10.45
N PHE A 30 12.50 -1.41 11.65
CA PHE A 30 11.18 -1.49 12.29
C PHE A 30 10.42 -0.15 12.31
N GLN A 31 11.08 0.95 12.70
CA GLN A 31 10.48 2.29 12.71
C GLN A 31 10.06 2.77 11.32
N ALA A 32 10.82 2.43 10.27
CA ALA A 32 10.45 2.77 8.90
C ALA A 32 9.22 1.96 8.46
N LYS A 33 9.16 0.66 8.79
CA LYS A 33 7.99 -0.20 8.49
C LYS A 33 6.70 0.36 9.09
N LEU A 34 6.73 0.88 10.32
CA LEU A 34 5.56 1.54 10.94
C LEU A 34 5.05 2.73 10.13
N VAL A 35 5.97 3.63 9.73
CA VAL A 35 5.61 4.80 8.92
C VAL A 35 5.03 4.36 7.57
N HIS A 36 5.62 3.34 6.94
CA HIS A 36 5.13 2.81 5.68
C HIS A 36 3.75 2.14 5.79
N LEU A 37 3.47 1.43 6.88
CA LEU A 37 2.15 0.84 7.13
C LEU A 37 1.09 1.93 7.35
N ALA A 38 1.40 2.95 8.16
CA ALA A 38 0.49 4.07 8.40
C ALA A 38 0.21 4.86 7.11
N ASP A 39 1.24 5.11 6.30
CA ASP A 39 1.12 5.76 5.00
C ASP A 39 0.25 4.93 4.02
N LYS A 40 0.41 3.61 3.99
CA LYS A 40 -0.45 2.72 3.19
C LYS A 40 -1.91 2.79 3.63
N LEU A 41 -2.16 2.81 4.94
CA LEU A 41 -3.51 2.89 5.48
C LEU A 41 -4.19 4.20 5.06
N TYR A 42 -3.45 5.31 5.11
CA TYR A 42 -3.93 6.60 4.64
C TYR A 42 -4.26 6.57 3.14
N ASN A 43 -3.35 6.06 2.30
CA ASN A 43 -3.53 5.96 0.86
C ASN A 43 -4.76 5.10 0.46
N LEU A 44 -5.01 3.98 1.16
CA LEU A 44 -6.17 3.13 0.88
C LEU A 44 -7.49 3.77 1.30
N ARG A 45 -7.52 4.48 2.44
CA ARG A 45 -8.70 5.25 2.87
C ARG A 45 -9.00 6.41 1.95
N ASP A 46 -7.97 7.08 1.43
CA ASP A 46 -8.13 8.16 0.46
C ASP A 46 -8.70 7.62 -0.86
N LEU A 47 -8.22 6.45 -1.32
CA LEU A 47 -8.76 5.75 -2.48
C LEU A 47 -10.24 5.34 -2.31
N GLU A 48 -10.64 4.91 -1.10
CA GLU A 48 -12.06 4.66 -0.76
C GLU A 48 -12.92 5.93 -0.83
N ARG A 49 -12.37 7.07 -0.40
CA ARG A 49 -13.09 8.35 -0.37
C ARG A 49 -13.24 8.95 -1.76
N ALA A 50 -12.17 8.93 -2.54
CA ALA A 50 -12.13 9.53 -3.86
C ALA A 50 -11.24 8.70 -4.78
N THR A 51 -11.86 8.02 -5.74
CA THR A 51 -11.10 7.37 -6.81
C THR A 51 -10.46 8.45 -7.70
N PRO A 52 -9.14 8.40 -7.95
CA PRO A 52 -8.47 9.39 -8.80
C PRO A 52 -9.08 9.42 -10.21
N VAL A 53 -9.13 10.62 -10.80
CA VAL A 53 -9.63 10.81 -12.16
C VAL A 53 -8.79 9.99 -13.15
N GLY A 54 -9.46 9.15 -13.96
CA GLY A 54 -8.80 8.26 -14.92
C GLY A 54 -8.44 6.87 -14.39
N TRP A 55 -8.83 6.53 -13.16
CA TRP A 55 -8.73 5.16 -12.64
C TRP A 55 -10.01 4.38 -12.93
N ASP A 56 -9.86 3.25 -13.62
CA ASP A 56 -10.94 2.27 -13.76
C ASP A 56 -11.03 1.37 -12.52
N ARG A 57 -12.16 0.66 -12.36
CA ARG A 57 -12.36 -0.28 -11.25
C ARG A 57 -11.32 -1.39 -11.21
N ARG A 58 -10.76 -1.77 -12.38
CA ARG A 58 -9.71 -2.78 -12.48
C ARG A 58 -8.42 -2.29 -11.85
N ARG A 59 -8.01 -1.06 -12.12
CA ARG A 59 -6.83 -0.39 -11.58
C ARG A 59 -6.91 -0.22 -10.08
N VAL A 60 -8.08 0.15 -9.57
CA VAL A 60 -8.36 0.19 -8.13
C VAL A 60 -8.12 -1.20 -7.52
N LYS A 61 -8.71 -2.26 -8.09
CA LYS A 61 -8.48 -3.65 -7.62
C LYS A 61 -7.02 -4.08 -7.69
N GLU A 62 -6.30 -3.71 -8.75
CA GLU A 62 -4.86 -3.99 -8.87
C GLU A 62 -4.05 -3.30 -7.76
N TYR A 63 -4.41 -2.07 -7.40
CA TYR A 63 -3.77 -1.33 -6.31
C TYR A 63 -4.04 -1.98 -4.94
N PHE A 64 -5.26 -2.44 -4.68
CA PHE A 64 -5.58 -3.20 -3.46
C PHE A 64 -4.82 -4.53 -3.41
N LYS A 65 -4.73 -5.25 -4.53
CA LYS A 65 -3.95 -6.50 -4.62
C LYS A 65 -2.47 -6.27 -4.33
N TRP A 66 -1.89 -5.24 -4.94
CA TRP A 66 -0.50 -4.86 -4.68
C TRP A 66 -0.28 -4.44 -3.22
N SER A 67 -1.23 -3.70 -2.64
CA SER A 67 -1.15 -3.29 -1.24
C SER A 67 -1.11 -4.50 -0.30
N LYS A 68 -1.87 -5.57 -0.61
CA LYS A 68 -1.81 -6.85 0.12
C LYS A 68 -0.41 -7.46 0.13
N GLU A 69 0.27 -7.47 -1.02
CA GLU A 69 1.64 -8.00 -1.15
C GLU A 69 2.64 -7.17 -0.32
N VAL A 70 2.48 -5.85 -0.30
CA VAL A 70 3.33 -4.94 0.48
C VAL A 70 3.13 -5.12 1.98
N VAL A 71 1.87 -5.25 2.45
CA VAL A 71 1.57 -5.51 3.87
C VAL A 71 2.10 -6.87 4.29
N ALA A 72 1.95 -7.90 3.46
CA ALA A 72 2.51 -9.23 3.71
C ALA A 72 4.04 -9.21 3.92
N ALA A 73 4.77 -8.33 3.22
CA ALA A 73 6.22 -8.18 3.37
C ALA A 73 6.66 -7.45 4.65
N MET A 74 5.73 -6.77 5.34
CA MET A 74 5.98 -6.01 6.57
C MET A 74 5.27 -6.60 7.80
N LYS A 75 4.66 -7.79 7.68
CA LYS A 75 3.98 -8.47 8.80
C LYS A 75 4.88 -8.64 10.03
N GLY A 76 4.25 -8.61 11.21
CA GLY A 76 4.93 -8.70 12.50
C GLY A 76 5.56 -7.37 12.95
N THR A 77 5.09 -6.25 12.41
CA THR A 77 5.53 -4.92 12.83
C THR A 77 4.52 -4.29 13.78
N ASN A 78 3.23 -4.27 13.42
CA ASN A 78 2.18 -3.69 14.24
C ASN A 78 0.83 -4.33 13.91
N GLU A 79 0.37 -5.22 14.79
CA GLU A 79 -0.84 -6.01 14.59
C GLU A 79 -2.08 -5.14 14.34
N ASN A 80 -2.23 -4.01 15.06
CA ASN A 80 -3.37 -3.13 14.89
C ASN A 80 -3.42 -2.47 13.50
N LEU A 81 -2.28 -2.00 12.99
CA LEU A 81 -2.19 -1.43 11.65
C LEU A 81 -2.40 -2.50 10.57
N GLU A 82 -1.80 -3.68 10.77
CA GLU A 82 -1.93 -4.82 9.86
C GLU A 82 -3.39 -5.28 9.75
N MET A 83 -4.12 -5.38 10.87
CA MET A 83 -5.54 -5.72 10.89
C MET A 83 -6.40 -4.69 10.14
N LEU A 84 -6.19 -3.39 10.39
CA LEU A 84 -6.94 -2.32 9.71
C LEU A 84 -6.69 -2.32 8.19
N LEU A 85 -5.46 -2.61 7.78
CA LEU A 85 -5.08 -2.73 6.38
C LEU A 85 -5.73 -3.97 5.75
N ASP A 86 -5.68 -5.12 6.42
CA ASP A 86 -6.28 -6.37 5.94
C ASP A 86 -7.80 -6.23 5.78
N ASP A 87 -8.50 -5.56 6.71
CA ASP A 87 -9.95 -5.32 6.61
C ASP A 87 -10.32 -4.50 5.36
N ILE A 88 -9.66 -3.35 5.17
CA ILE A 88 -9.89 -2.47 4.01
C ILE A 88 -9.55 -3.18 2.70
N ILE A 89 -8.45 -3.95 2.67
CA ILE A 89 -8.03 -4.70 1.49
C ILE A 89 -9.04 -5.80 1.17
N ASN A 90 -9.46 -6.59 2.15
CA ASN A 90 -10.39 -7.71 1.93
C ASN A 90 -11.77 -7.21 1.47
N LYS A 91 -12.25 -6.07 1.97
CA LYS A 91 -13.49 -5.43 1.51
C LYS A 91 -13.50 -5.14 0.00
N HIS A 92 -12.35 -4.86 -0.61
CA HIS A 92 -12.24 -4.51 -2.04
C HIS A 92 -11.79 -5.66 -2.94
N LEU A 93 -11.28 -6.75 -2.35
CA LEU A 93 -10.84 -7.94 -3.06
C LEU A 93 -11.83 -9.12 -2.97
N ALA A 94 -12.83 -9.03 -2.08
CA ALA A 94 -13.94 -9.98 -1.99
C ALA A 94 -14.85 -9.94 -3.23
#